data_AF-A0A1Z7YUR5-F1
#
_entry.id   AF-A0A1Z7YUR5-F1
#
_cell.length_a   1.000
_cell.length_b   1.000
_cell.length_c   1.000
_cell.angle_alpha   90.00
_cell.angle_beta   90.00
_cell.angle_gamma   90.00
#
_symmetry.space_group_name_H-M   'P 1'
#
loop_
_entity.id
_entity.type
_entity.pdbx_description
1 polymer ?
#
loop_
_entity_poly.entity_id
_entity_poly.type
_entity_poly.pdbx_seq_one_letter_code
_entity_poly.pdbx_strand_id
1 'polypeptide(L)'
;SVNGKTANQVPALFARNERVVCTFETEVGPMVVVLVGAMIVASIETVWAGLVTPPKRQLSVKDYTEEGRRPITLARGDEMGRFKLGSTAIVLFPEGKIKWDEQLREGSPVRMGQQIATML
;
A
#
# COMPACT_ATOMS: atom_id res chain seq x y z
N SER A 1 -17.23 0.03 3.13
CA SER A 1 -16.41 0.91 2.28
C SER A 1 -15.37 1.58 3.15
N VAL A 2 -14.17 1.87 2.64
CA VAL A 2 -13.19 2.73 3.32
C VAL A 2 -13.38 4.13 2.72
N ASN A 3 -14.08 5.01 3.42
CA ASN A 3 -14.29 6.40 3.04
C ASN A 3 -14.08 7.29 4.27
N GLY A 4 -14.00 8.61 4.07
CA GLY A 4 -13.69 9.56 5.15
C GLY A 4 -14.63 9.43 6.37
N LYS A 5 -15.93 9.19 6.16
CA LYS A 5 -16.89 8.99 7.26
C LYS A 5 -16.59 7.72 8.05
N THR A 6 -16.38 6.58 7.37
CA THR A 6 -16.11 5.30 8.05
C THR A 6 -14.73 5.29 8.71
N ALA A 7 -13.72 5.91 8.09
CA ALA A 7 -12.38 6.03 8.67
C ALA A 7 -12.38 6.80 10.00
N ASN A 8 -13.23 7.83 10.11
CA ASN A 8 -13.31 8.66 11.31
C ASN A 8 -14.20 8.08 12.42
N GLN A 9 -15.05 7.09 12.11
CA GLN A 9 -16.04 6.55 13.05
C GLN A 9 -15.76 5.13 13.51
N VAL A 10 -14.96 4.35 12.77
CA VAL A 10 -14.66 2.96 13.11
C VAL A 10 -13.27 2.90 13.74
N PRO A 11 -13.16 2.65 15.06
CA PRO A 11 -11.87 2.51 15.71
C PRO A 11 -11.05 1.40 15.05
N ALA A 12 -9.77 1.71 14.80
CA ALA A 12 -8.81 0.79 14.23
C ALA A 12 -9.27 0.18 12.88
N LEU A 13 -10.05 0.91 12.06
CA LEU A 13 -10.59 0.43 10.77
C LEU A 13 -9.51 -0.25 9.91
N PHE A 14 -8.38 0.43 9.70
CA PHE A 14 -7.30 -0.07 8.85
C PHE A 14 -6.59 -1.31 9.44
N ALA A 15 -6.56 -1.44 10.77
CA ALA A 15 -5.99 -2.61 11.45
C ALA A 15 -6.96 -3.80 11.50
N ARG A 16 -8.27 -3.54 11.42
CA ARG A 16 -9.32 -4.57 11.41
C ARG A 16 -9.60 -5.11 10.02
N ASN A 17 -9.40 -4.29 8.98
CA ASN A 17 -9.59 -4.72 7.61
C ASN A 17 -8.46 -5.65 7.14
N GLU A 18 -8.80 -6.53 6.20
CA GLU A 18 -7.81 -7.31 5.46
C GLU A 18 -6.84 -6.37 4.75
N ARG A 19 -5.56 -6.71 4.80
CA ARG A 19 -4.50 -5.88 4.23
C ARG A 19 -3.31 -6.72 3.79
N VAL A 20 -2.60 -6.20 2.80
CA VAL A 20 -1.30 -6.69 2.36
C VAL A 20 -0.28 -5.60 2.65
N VAL A 21 0.77 -5.95 3.39
CA VAL A 21 1.87 -5.05 3.73
C VAL A 21 3.07 -5.45 2.88
N CYS A 22 3.57 -4.53 2.07
CA CYS A 22 4.76 -4.71 1.24
C CYS A 22 5.85 -3.76 1.73
N THR A 23 7.03 -4.30 2.04
CA THR A 23 8.21 -3.51 2.40
C THR A 23 9.20 -3.59 1.25
N PHE A 24 9.72 -2.43 0.84
CA PHE A 24 10.66 -2.29 -0.26
C PHE A 24 11.88 -1.53 0.22
N GLU A 25 13.06 -1.98 -0.23
CA GLU A 25 14.27 -1.16 -0.17
C GLU A 25 14.24 -0.16 -1.32
N THR A 26 14.52 1.11 -1.03
CA THR A 26 14.55 2.20 -2.00
C THR A 26 15.77 3.10 -1.78
N GLU A 27 16.06 4.00 -2.72
CA GLU A 27 17.17 4.96 -2.61
C GLU A 27 17.08 5.87 -1.37
N VAL A 28 15.87 6.10 -0.86
CA VAL A 28 15.63 6.91 0.34
C VAL A 28 15.48 6.09 1.62
N GLY A 29 15.76 4.78 1.55
CA GLY A 29 15.61 3.82 2.64
C GLY A 29 14.34 2.96 2.51
N PRO A 30 13.93 2.27 3.60
CA PRO A 30 12.80 1.35 3.55
C PRO A 30 11.47 2.09 3.36
N MET A 31 10.74 1.72 2.32
CA MET A 31 9.38 2.19 2.03
C MET A 31 8.38 1.08 2.32
N VAL A 32 7.27 1.42 2.98
CA VAL A 32 6.17 0.47 3.22
C VAL A 32 4.93 0.91 2.46
N VAL A 33 4.37 -0.01 1.68
CA VAL A 33 3.06 0.17 1.03
C VAL A 33 2.07 -0.81 1.64
N VAL A 34 1.00 -0.29 2.24
CA VAL A 34 -0.08 -1.08 2.81
C VAL A 34 -1.31 -0.95 1.94
N LEU A 35 -1.71 -2.05 1.33
CA LEU A 35 -2.96 -2.17 0.58
C LEU A 35 -4.05 -2.62 1.55
N VAL A 36 -5.03 -1.77 1.83
CA VAL A 36 -6.13 -2.06 2.78
C VAL A 36 -7.43 -2.27 2.02
N GLY A 37 -8.02 -3.45 2.22
CA GLY A 37 -9.30 -3.82 1.64
C GLY A 37 -10.50 -3.14 2.29
N ALA A 38 -11.62 -3.02 1.55
CA ALA A 38 -12.93 -2.69 2.09
C ALA A 38 -13.71 -3.94 2.57
N MET A 39 -14.61 -3.74 3.55
CA MET A 39 -15.31 -4.76 4.34
C MET A 39 -16.10 -5.88 3.61
N ILE A 40 -16.33 -5.84 2.29
CA ILE A 40 -17.32 -6.74 1.64
C ILE A 40 -16.75 -7.59 0.50
N VAL A 41 -15.81 -7.10 -0.34
CA VAL A 41 -15.19 -7.91 -1.43
C VAL A 41 -13.78 -7.41 -1.79
N ALA A 42 -12.90 -7.27 -0.81
CA ALA A 42 -11.56 -6.78 -1.08
C ALA A 42 -10.58 -7.90 -1.47
N SER A 43 -10.48 -8.13 -2.77
CA SER A 43 -9.33 -8.84 -3.30
C SER A 43 -8.20 -7.88 -3.64
N ILE A 44 -7.03 -8.21 -3.13
CA ILE A 44 -5.77 -7.52 -3.36
C ILE A 44 -4.91 -8.45 -4.20
N GLU A 45 -4.42 -7.93 -5.30
CA GLU A 45 -3.47 -8.60 -6.18
C GLU A 45 -2.14 -7.85 -6.21
N THR A 46 -1.04 -8.58 -6.23
CA THR A 46 0.27 -8.02 -6.57
C THR A 46 0.78 -8.66 -7.86
N VAL A 47 1.59 -7.92 -8.62
CA VAL A 47 2.06 -8.40 -9.93
C VAL A 47 2.93 -9.64 -9.85
N TRP A 48 3.53 -9.92 -8.69
CA TRP A 48 4.39 -11.09 -8.47
C TRP A 48 3.70 -12.28 -7.81
N ALA A 49 2.68 -12.07 -6.97
CA ALA A 49 2.02 -13.14 -6.23
C ALA A 49 0.60 -13.46 -6.73
N GLY A 50 0.09 -12.69 -7.70
CA GLY A 50 -1.30 -12.79 -8.14
C GLY A 50 -2.26 -12.43 -7.01
N LEU A 51 -3.33 -13.21 -6.85
CA LEU A 51 -4.35 -13.01 -5.80
C LEU A 51 -3.80 -13.32 -4.41
N VAL A 52 -3.64 -12.27 -3.60
CA VAL A 52 -3.15 -12.38 -2.21
C VAL A 52 -4.31 -12.46 -1.21
N THR A 53 -5.34 -11.65 -1.40
CA THR A 53 -6.57 -11.68 -0.59
C THR A 53 -7.81 -11.93 -1.48
N PRO A 54 -8.88 -12.55 -0.97
CA PRO A 54 -9.08 -13.02 0.40
C PRO A 54 -8.28 -14.29 0.71
N PRO A 55 -7.43 -14.31 1.77
CA PRO A 55 -6.74 -15.52 2.20
C PRO A 55 -7.54 -16.25 3.27
N LYS A 56 -7.04 -17.42 3.70
CA LYS A 56 -7.43 -18.03 4.98
C LYS A 56 -7.13 -17.00 6.11
N ARG A 57 -7.95 -16.94 7.17
CA ARG A 57 -7.81 -16.02 8.33
C ARG A 57 -6.55 -16.27 9.20
N GLN A 58 -5.38 -16.35 8.59
CA GLN A 58 -4.08 -16.54 9.24
C GLN A 58 -3.07 -15.56 8.65
N LEU A 59 -2.16 -15.08 9.51
CA LEU A 59 -1.03 -14.27 9.07
C LEU A 59 -0.13 -15.11 8.15
N SER A 60 0.20 -14.57 6.98
CA SER A 60 1.20 -15.13 6.08
C SER A 60 2.27 -14.08 5.83
N VAL A 61 3.53 -14.45 6.08
CA VAL A 61 4.71 -13.62 5.82
C VAL A 61 5.54 -14.32 4.76
N LYS A 62 5.99 -13.57 3.76
CA LYS A 62 6.89 -14.06 2.71
C LYS A 62 8.06 -13.09 2.57
N ASP A 63 9.27 -13.58 2.80
CA ASP A 63 10.49 -12.86 2.49
C ASP A 63 10.92 -13.17 1.05
N TYR A 64 11.03 -12.14 0.21
CA TYR A 64 11.44 -12.28 -1.19
C TYR A 64 12.94 -12.01 -1.41
N THR A 65 13.70 -11.79 -0.33
CA THR A 65 15.14 -11.60 -0.33
C THR A 65 15.92 -12.87 0.00
N GLU A 66 15.24 -13.92 0.47
CA GLU A 66 15.84 -15.22 0.78
C GLU A 66 16.54 -15.85 -0.43
N GLU A 67 17.67 -16.50 -0.14
CA GLU A 67 18.50 -17.18 -1.14
C GLU A 67 17.69 -18.24 -1.91
N GLY A 68 17.86 -18.26 -3.24
CA GLY A 68 17.10 -19.14 -4.14
C GLY A 68 15.76 -18.57 -4.63
N ARG A 69 15.35 -17.36 -4.22
CA ARG A 69 14.20 -16.65 -4.80
C ARG A 69 14.64 -15.58 -5.79
N ARG A 70 13.81 -15.35 -6.82
CA ARG A 70 14.00 -14.20 -7.71
C ARG A 70 13.58 -12.94 -6.96
N PRO A 71 14.46 -11.93 -6.83
CA PRO A 71 14.10 -10.68 -6.16
C PRO A 71 12.98 -9.98 -6.92
N ILE A 72 12.06 -9.35 -6.18
CA ILE A 72 11.00 -8.52 -6.74
C ILE A 72 11.52 -7.09 -6.85
N THR A 73 11.76 -6.63 -8.07
CA THR A 73 12.22 -5.27 -8.37
C THR A 73 11.18 -4.56 -9.22
N LEU A 74 10.83 -3.33 -8.83
CA LEU A 74 9.90 -2.47 -9.53
C LEU A 74 10.58 -1.12 -9.78
N ALA A 75 10.50 -0.63 -11.02
CA ALA A 75 10.93 0.71 -11.36
C ALA A 75 9.88 1.75 -10.92
N ARG A 76 10.30 3.02 -10.85
CA ARG A 76 9.38 4.13 -10.58
C ARG A 76 8.28 4.15 -11.65
N GLY A 77 7.03 4.04 -11.20
CA GLY A 77 5.85 4.06 -12.07
C GLY A 77 5.36 2.68 -12.49
N ASP A 78 6.09 1.61 -12.18
CA ASP A 78 5.62 0.25 -12.43
C ASP A 78 4.39 -0.07 -11.59
N GLU A 79 3.51 -0.91 -12.16
CA GLU A 79 2.38 -1.45 -11.42
C GLU A 79 2.87 -2.40 -10.33
N MET A 80 2.56 -2.09 -9.07
CA MET A 80 2.87 -3.01 -7.96
C MET A 80 1.75 -4.02 -7.68
N GLY A 81 0.51 -3.62 -7.95
CA GLY A 81 -0.68 -4.34 -7.53
C GLY A 81 -1.94 -3.51 -7.69
N ARG A 82 -3.08 -4.14 -7.46
CA ARG A 82 -4.39 -3.57 -7.71
C ARG A 82 -5.43 -4.09 -6.72
N PHE A 83 -6.53 -3.35 -6.63
CA PHE A 83 -7.71 -3.74 -5.90
C PHE A 83 -8.82 -4.06 -6.90
N LYS A 84 -9.57 -5.15 -6.72
CA LYS A 84 -10.72 -5.44 -7.59
C LYS A 84 -11.96 -4.63 -7.21
N LEU A 85 -12.09 -4.22 -5.95
CA LEU A 85 -13.17 -3.37 -5.46
C LEU A 85 -12.61 -2.38 -4.42
N GLY A 86 -13.08 -1.12 -4.48
CA GLY A 86 -12.50 0.07 -3.85
C GLY A 86 -11.84 -0.09 -2.47
N SER A 87 -10.83 0.73 -2.20
CA SER A 87 -9.82 0.44 -1.18
C SER A 87 -9.03 1.69 -0.73
N THR A 88 -7.98 1.48 0.05
CA THR A 88 -7.03 2.53 0.44
C THR A 88 -5.60 1.99 0.37
N ALA A 89 -4.69 2.80 -0.16
CA ALA A 89 -3.26 2.56 -0.04
C ALA A 89 -2.68 3.52 1.01
N ILE A 90 -1.84 3.01 1.90
CA ILE A 90 -1.06 3.81 2.85
C ILE A 90 0.40 3.64 2.45
N VAL A 91 1.09 4.75 2.19
CA VAL A 91 2.50 4.75 1.80
C VAL A 91 3.30 5.44 2.90
N LEU A 92 4.31 4.75 3.43
CA LEU A 92 5.14 5.19 4.52
C LEU A 92 6.60 5.23 4.08
N PHE A 93 7.29 6.27 4.52
CA PHE A 93 8.73 6.46 4.33
C PHE A 93 9.38 6.75 5.68
N PRO A 94 10.70 6.59 5.82
CA PRO A 94 11.39 6.98 7.04
C PRO A 94 11.26 8.49 7.26
N GLU A 95 11.25 8.89 8.53
CA GLU A 95 11.18 10.31 8.91
C GLU A 95 12.32 11.11 8.28
N GLY A 96 12.01 12.30 7.76
CA GLY A 96 13.00 13.20 7.15
C GLY A 96 13.53 12.77 5.79
N LYS A 97 12.91 11.79 5.11
CA LYS A 97 13.34 11.33 3.77
C LYS A 97 12.52 11.87 2.61
N ILE A 98 11.30 12.33 2.88
CA ILE A 98 10.36 12.79 1.86
C ILE A 98 9.81 14.16 2.26
N LYS A 99 9.78 15.08 1.29
CA LYS A 99 9.03 16.34 1.37
C LYS A 99 7.73 16.18 0.60
N TRP A 100 6.61 16.12 1.32
CA TRP A 100 5.29 16.08 0.72
C TRP A 100 4.95 17.41 0.03
N ASP A 101 4.15 17.35 -1.03
CA ASP A 101 3.62 18.54 -1.69
C ASP A 101 2.69 19.30 -0.74
N GLU A 102 3.03 20.55 -0.43
CA GLU A 102 2.29 21.43 0.49
C GLU A 102 0.87 21.76 0.01
N GLN A 103 0.57 21.53 -1.28
CA GLN A 103 -0.77 21.68 -1.83
C GLN A 103 -1.69 20.51 -1.46
N LEU A 104 -1.13 19.36 -1.09
CA LEU A 104 -1.92 18.20 -0.68
C LEU A 104 -2.43 18.38 0.75
N ARG A 105 -3.75 18.33 0.87
CA ARG A 105 -4.51 18.35 2.13
C ARG A 105 -5.39 17.12 2.23
N GLU A 106 -5.91 16.84 3.43
CA GLU A 106 -6.93 15.81 3.61
C GLU A 106 -8.08 15.99 2.58
N GLY A 107 -8.46 14.90 1.92
CA GLY A 107 -9.50 14.90 0.89
C GLY A 107 -9.07 15.44 -0.48
N SER A 108 -7.81 15.85 -0.66
CA SER A 108 -7.32 16.31 -1.96
C SER A 108 -7.37 15.17 -2.99
N PRO A 109 -7.95 15.40 -4.19
CA PRO A 109 -7.90 14.41 -5.24
C PRO A 109 -6.46 14.29 -5.77
N VAL A 110 -6.03 13.06 -6.03
CA VAL A 110 -4.76 12.75 -6.69
C VAL A 110 -5.01 12.11 -8.04
N ARG A 111 -4.18 12.41 -9.04
CA ARG A 111 -4.25 11.83 -10.38
C ARG A 111 -3.07 10.89 -10.62
N MET A 112 -3.24 9.88 -11.47
CA MET A 112 -2.13 9.06 -11.92
C MET A 112 -1.06 9.96 -12.56
N GLY A 113 0.20 9.76 -12.15
CA GLY A 113 1.34 10.55 -12.63
C GLY A 113 1.51 11.91 -11.94
N GLN A 114 0.57 12.32 -11.09
CA GLN A 114 0.73 13.53 -10.29
C GLN A 114 1.87 13.32 -9.29
N GLN A 115 2.79 14.28 -9.25
CA GLN A 115 3.79 14.33 -8.20
C GLN A 115 3.11 14.70 -6.88
N ILE A 116 3.31 13.88 -5.86
CA ILE A 116 2.75 14.09 -4.51
C ILE A 116 3.83 14.41 -3.47
N ALA A 117 5.10 14.20 -3.82
CA ALA A 117 6.24 14.45 -2.96
C ALA A 117 7.56 14.51 -3.77
N THR A 118 8.61 15.00 -3.13
CA THR A 118 10.01 14.89 -3.55
C THR A 118 10.83 14.16 -2.49
N MET A 119 11.94 13.56 -2.91
CA MET A 119 12.97 13.09 -1.97
C MET A 119 13.66 14.30 -1.33
N LEU A 120 14.11 14.15 -0.07
CA LEU A 120 14.92 15.13 0.66
C LEU A 120 16.42 14.85 0.53
#